data_AF-A0A9I9CIV0-F1
#
_entry.id   AF-A0A9I9CIV0-F1
#
_cell.length_a   1.000
_cell.length_b   1.000
_cell.length_c   1.000
_cell.angle_alpha   90.00
_cell.angle_beta   90.00
_cell.angle_gamma   90.00
#
_symmetry.space_group_name_H-M   'P 1'
#
loop_
_entity.id
_entity.type
_entity.pdbx_description
1 polymer ?
#
loop_
_entity_poly.entity_id
_entity_poly.type
_entity_poly.pdbx_seq_one_letter_code
_entity_poly.pdbx_strand_id
1 'polypeptide(L)'
;MSEKSMELQSAASMEIKTSTSTSDYTDPCPICLGPINQSSYLDKCFHNFCYNCIVQWTKVVSGKRSCRLSSIKCPLCKTESSSIIHGLDGHHFQRHYVNPDFQDSFILSKAHKYRLQCYYTEPGFLNDIFDVQRYWKLQKYLQANQWLEVWLKRELQALIQEEDVDIIMHHFVGLINSFFRRYDNRLLSEICFLFFVFFSSKK
;
A
#
# COMPACT_ATOMS: atom_id res chain seq x y z
N MET A 1 -41.91 52.69 20.08
CA MET A 1 -40.97 53.48 20.89
C MET A 1 -40.18 52.49 21.73
N SER A 2 -39.05 52.01 21.19
CA SER A 2 -37.67 52.41 21.53
C SER A 2 -37.25 51.88 22.90
N GLU A 3 -36.44 50.81 22.96
CA GLU A 3 -34.95 50.79 22.96
C GLU A 3 -34.42 50.85 24.42
N LYS A 4 -33.46 50.09 24.94
CA LYS A 4 -32.21 49.41 24.51
C LYS A 4 -31.92 48.28 25.54
N SER A 5 -31.50 47.06 25.18
CA SER A 5 -30.15 46.54 24.84
C SER A 5 -29.11 46.40 25.99
N MET A 6 -28.48 45.21 26.02
CA MET A 6 -27.13 44.81 26.50
C MET A 6 -26.83 44.37 27.95
N GLU A 7 -26.44 43.08 28.05
CA GLU A 7 -25.30 42.45 28.79
C GLU A 7 -25.12 42.70 30.31
N LEU A 8 -24.65 41.79 31.18
CA LEU A 8 -23.71 40.67 31.05
C LEU A 8 -24.15 39.52 32.00
N GLN A 9 -24.11 38.27 31.53
CA GLN A 9 -24.00 37.10 32.41
C GLN A 9 -22.55 36.61 32.37
N SER A 10 -21.92 36.63 33.55
CA SER A 10 -20.62 36.04 33.84
C SER A 10 -20.80 34.57 34.19
N ALA A 11 -20.02 33.68 33.57
CA ALA A 11 -19.16 32.70 34.26
C ALA A 11 -18.61 31.66 33.27
N ALA A 12 -17.28 31.69 33.12
CA ALA A 12 -16.39 30.58 32.80
C ALA A 12 -16.69 29.71 31.56
N SER A 13 -15.96 29.99 30.49
CA SER A 13 -15.58 29.03 29.45
C SER A 13 -15.02 27.75 30.08
N MET A 14 -15.78 26.65 30.03
CA MET A 14 -15.22 25.32 30.19
C MET A 14 -14.44 24.98 28.92
N GLU A 15 -13.14 25.25 28.94
CA GLU A 15 -12.20 24.52 28.11
C GLU A 15 -12.39 23.04 28.40
N ILE A 16 -12.92 22.31 27.43
CA ILE A 16 -12.86 20.85 27.41
C ILE A 16 -11.39 20.52 27.16
N LYS A 17 -10.59 20.54 28.23
CA LYS A 17 -9.35 19.78 28.29
C LYS A 17 -9.77 18.33 28.26
N THR A 18 -9.81 17.78 27.05
CA THR A 18 -9.68 16.35 26.83
C THR A 18 -8.28 15.95 27.26
N SER A 19 -8.07 15.90 28.58
CA SER A 19 -7.05 15.09 29.21
C SER A 19 -7.50 13.65 29.04
N THR A 20 -7.39 13.12 27.83
CA THR A 20 -7.31 11.68 27.64
C THR A 20 -5.93 11.30 28.12
N SER A 21 -5.85 10.99 29.40
CA SER A 21 -4.83 10.13 29.97
C SER A 21 -4.89 8.77 29.27
N THR A 22 -4.33 8.67 28.06
CA THR A 22 -3.86 7.39 27.54
C THR A 22 -2.56 7.12 28.27
N SER A 23 -2.62 6.24 29.28
CA SER A 23 -1.41 5.57 29.76
C SER A 23 -0.78 4.90 28.54
N ASP A 24 0.29 5.50 28.04
CA ASP A 24 1.11 5.05 26.92
C ASP A 24 1.88 3.79 27.36
N TYR A 25 1.17 2.69 27.59
CA TYR A 25 1.75 1.36 27.77
C TYR A 25 2.14 0.85 26.37
N THR A 26 3.09 1.52 25.74
CA THR A 26 3.86 0.86 24.68
C THR A 26 4.73 -0.17 25.37
N ASP A 27 4.54 -1.45 25.01
CA ASP A 27 5.37 -2.53 25.53
C ASP A 27 6.85 -2.15 25.34
N PRO A 28 7.70 -2.34 26.37
CA PRO A 28 9.10 -2.00 26.25
C PRO A 28 9.74 -2.83 25.14
N CYS A 29 10.72 -2.24 24.45
CA CYS A 29 11.46 -2.92 23.41
C CYS A 29 12.07 -4.22 23.96
N PRO A 30 11.77 -5.41 23.42
CA PRO A 30 12.25 -6.68 23.98
C PRO A 30 13.76 -6.89 23.89
N ILE A 31 14.47 -6.00 23.17
CA ILE A 31 15.93 -6.06 23.01
C ILE A 31 16.63 -5.16 24.03
N CYS A 32 16.24 -3.88 24.14
CA CYS A 32 16.88 -2.95 25.08
C CYS A 32 16.13 -2.76 26.41
N LEU A 33 14.93 -3.35 26.53
CA LEU A 33 14.02 -3.25 27.68
C LEU A 33 13.57 -1.82 28.03
N GLY A 34 13.91 -0.84 27.20
CA GLY A 34 13.49 0.55 27.31
C GLY A 34 12.30 0.89 26.41
N PRO A 35 11.83 2.16 26.43
CA PRO A 35 10.76 2.61 25.54
C PRO A 35 11.16 2.43 24.06
N ILE A 36 10.18 2.11 23.22
CA ILE A 36 10.43 1.93 21.78
C ILE A 36 10.76 3.28 21.15
N ASN A 37 11.99 3.44 20.67
CA ASN A 37 12.44 4.58 19.89
C ASN A 37 12.58 4.19 18.42
N GLN A 38 11.92 4.93 17.52
CA GLN A 38 11.79 4.62 16.09
C GLN A 38 11.26 3.18 15.89
N SER A 39 9.94 3.02 16.01
CA SER A 39 9.29 1.71 15.89
C SER A 39 9.64 1.02 14.57
N SER A 40 9.87 -0.28 14.67
CA SER A 40 10.26 -1.12 13.56
C SER A 40 9.70 -2.52 13.73
N TYR A 41 9.41 -3.16 12.60
CA TYR A 41 8.65 -4.40 12.55
C TYR A 41 9.37 -5.40 11.67
N LEU A 42 9.38 -6.67 12.06
CA LEU A 42 9.84 -7.75 11.18
C LEU A 42 8.74 -8.13 10.18
N ASP A 43 9.11 -8.31 8.92
CA ASP A 43 8.18 -8.46 7.79
C ASP A 43 7.18 -9.62 7.87
N LYS A 44 7.51 -10.75 8.53
CA LYS A 44 6.63 -11.92 8.60
C LYS A 44 5.81 -12.01 9.88
N CYS A 45 6.37 -11.57 11.00
CA CYS A 45 5.73 -11.73 12.31
C CYS A 45 5.25 -10.42 12.92
N PHE A 46 5.60 -9.27 12.33
CA PHE A 46 5.20 -7.93 12.75
C PHE A 46 5.45 -7.61 14.23
N HIS A 47 6.40 -8.29 14.86
CA HIS A 47 6.84 -7.96 16.22
C HIS A 47 7.62 -6.64 16.22
N ASN A 48 7.34 -5.81 17.21
CA ASN A 48 7.82 -4.43 17.31
C ASN A 48 9.11 -4.33 18.15
N PHE A 49 10.06 -3.53 17.67
CA PHE A 49 11.34 -3.24 18.31
C PHE A 49 11.78 -1.80 18.00
N CYS A 50 12.76 -1.27 18.75
CA CYS A 50 13.49 -0.08 18.28
C CYS A 50 14.28 -0.43 17.00
N TYR A 51 14.24 0.45 16.00
CA TYR A 51 14.95 0.26 14.73
C TYR A 51 16.44 -0.06 14.94
N ASN A 52 17.13 0.74 15.73
CA ASN A 52 18.55 0.52 16.02
C ASN A 52 18.81 -0.82 16.74
N CYS A 53 17.90 -1.26 17.61
CA CYS A 53 18.06 -2.52 18.34
C CYS A 53 17.97 -3.73 17.40
N ILE A 54 16.96 -3.76 16.52
CA ILE A 54 16.79 -4.88 15.60
C ILE A 54 17.87 -4.88 14.49
N VAL A 55 18.35 -3.71 14.07
CA VAL A 55 19.49 -3.59 13.13
C VAL A 55 20.82 -4.04 13.77
N GLN A 56 21.05 -3.77 15.06
CA GLN A 56 22.22 -4.32 15.75
C GLN A 56 22.12 -5.83 15.92
N TRP A 57 20.92 -6.34 16.22
CA TRP A 57 20.65 -7.77 16.31
C TRP A 57 21.03 -8.51 15.03
N THR A 58 20.65 -7.98 13.85
CA THR A 58 21.02 -8.60 12.57
C THR A 58 22.54 -8.68 12.41
N LYS A 59 23.28 -7.62 12.72
CA LYS A 59 24.75 -7.59 12.65
C LYS A 59 25.40 -8.65 13.55
N VAL A 60 24.93 -8.79 14.79
CA VAL A 60 25.45 -9.77 15.76
C VAL A 60 25.20 -11.21 15.30
N VAL A 61 24.02 -11.48 14.73
CA VAL A 61 23.69 -12.83 14.24
C VAL A 61 24.43 -13.15 12.94
N SER A 62 24.61 -12.17 12.05
CA SER A 62 25.42 -12.31 10.83
C SER A 62 26.89 -12.60 11.13
N GLY A 63 27.50 -11.90 12.10
CA GLY A 63 28.92 -12.08 12.44
C GLY A 63 29.26 -13.46 13.02
N LYS A 64 28.28 -14.22 13.50
CA LYS A 64 28.47 -15.57 14.04
C LYS A 64 28.47 -16.67 12.98
N ARG A 65 28.10 -16.35 11.72
CA ARG A 65 28.02 -17.33 10.63
C ARG A 65 29.06 -17.02 9.57
N SER A 66 29.69 -18.04 9.03
CA SER A 66 30.68 -17.91 7.94
C SER A 66 30.06 -17.56 6.58
N CYS A 67 28.72 -17.48 6.48
CA CYS A 67 27.99 -17.27 5.22
C CYS A 67 27.02 -16.07 5.34
N ARG A 68 26.82 -15.35 4.23
CA ARG A 68 25.85 -14.23 4.15
C ARG A 68 24.45 -14.72 4.52
N LEU A 69 23.81 -14.06 5.49
CA LEU A 69 22.45 -14.38 5.91
C LEU A 69 21.43 -13.81 4.92
N SER A 70 20.62 -14.69 4.33
CA SER A 70 19.42 -14.31 3.56
C SER A 70 18.21 -13.98 4.44
N SER A 71 18.23 -14.40 5.72
CA SER A 71 17.15 -14.18 6.68
C SER A 71 17.68 -14.03 8.12
N ILE A 72 16.91 -13.35 8.97
CA ILE A 72 17.14 -13.20 10.41
C ILE A 72 16.02 -13.87 11.19
N LYS A 73 16.35 -14.52 12.32
CA LYS A 73 15.34 -15.05 13.24
C LYS A 73 14.86 -13.97 14.21
N CYS A 74 13.54 -13.83 14.34
CA CYS A 74 12.92 -12.94 15.31
C CYS A 74 13.38 -13.26 16.74
N PRO A 75 13.78 -12.25 17.55
CA PRO A 75 14.15 -12.47 18.95
C PRO A 75 13.04 -13.11 19.80
N LEU A 76 11.78 -12.77 19.52
CA LEU A 76 10.60 -13.22 20.27
C LEU A 76 10.12 -14.61 19.84
N CYS A 77 9.66 -14.75 18.60
CA CYS A 77 8.99 -15.98 18.12
C CYS A 77 9.88 -16.89 17.26
N LYS A 78 11.13 -16.48 16.98
CA LYS A 78 12.08 -17.22 16.13
C LYS A 78 11.69 -17.37 14.66
N THR A 79 10.57 -16.81 14.21
CA THR A 79 10.18 -16.75 12.78
C THR A 79 11.30 -16.13 11.94
N GLU A 80 11.56 -16.71 10.77
CA GLU A 80 12.57 -16.22 9.83
C GLU A 80 12.03 -15.11 8.96
N SER A 81 12.62 -13.93 9.10
CA SER A 81 12.27 -12.70 8.38
C SER A 81 13.38 -12.29 7.41
N SER A 82 13.01 -11.72 6.28
CA SER A 82 13.95 -11.27 5.23
C SER A 82 14.25 -9.77 5.32
N SER A 83 13.37 -9.01 5.96
CA SER A 83 13.45 -7.56 6.03
C SER A 83 12.85 -6.97 7.30
N ILE A 84 13.24 -5.72 7.58
CA ILE A 84 12.78 -4.89 8.69
C ILE A 84 12.03 -3.70 8.10
N ILE A 85 10.80 -3.47 8.52
CA ILE A 85 9.95 -2.34 8.11
C ILE A 85 10.07 -1.24 9.17
N HIS A 86 10.30 0.01 8.78
CA HIS A 86 10.44 1.15 9.69
C HIS A 86 10.00 2.46 9.03
N GLY A 87 9.99 3.55 9.81
CA GLY A 87 9.67 4.88 9.29
C GLY A 87 8.21 5.02 8.85
N LEU A 88 7.30 4.36 9.55
CA LEU A 88 5.86 4.44 9.30
C LEU A 88 5.35 5.81 9.73
N ASP A 89 5.06 6.68 8.76
CA ASP A 89 4.48 8.02 8.96
C ASP A 89 3.01 8.10 8.50
N GLY A 90 2.44 6.97 8.07
CA GLY A 90 1.08 6.86 7.52
C GLY A 90 1.00 7.03 5.99
N HIS A 91 2.01 7.61 5.36
CA HIS A 91 2.07 7.82 3.90
C HIS A 91 3.18 7.01 3.23
N HIS A 92 4.26 6.74 3.97
CA HIS A 92 5.47 6.09 3.50
C HIS A 92 5.94 5.07 4.54
N PHE A 93 6.73 4.12 4.05
CA PHE A 93 7.48 3.21 4.88
C PHE A 93 8.81 2.91 4.20
N GLN A 94 9.79 2.52 5.00
CA GLN A 94 11.09 2.07 4.51
C GLN A 94 11.30 0.61 4.89
N ARG A 95 11.92 -0.14 3.99
CA ARG A 95 12.23 -1.55 4.18
C ARG A 95 13.73 -1.77 4.10
N HIS A 96 14.31 -2.26 5.19
CA HIS A 96 15.71 -2.63 5.31
C HIS A 96 15.85 -4.15 5.15
N TYR A 97 16.33 -4.60 3.99
CA TYR A 97 16.58 -6.02 3.72
C TYR A 97 17.83 -6.51 4.45
N VAL A 98 17.77 -7.70 5.05
CA VAL A 98 18.90 -8.31 5.78
C VAL A 98 20.00 -8.73 4.80
N ASN A 99 19.61 -9.16 3.60
CA ASN A 99 20.51 -9.37 2.49
C ASN A 99 20.32 -8.25 1.45
N PRO A 100 21.36 -7.45 1.15
CA PRO A 100 21.29 -6.45 0.08
C PRO A 100 20.97 -7.07 -1.29
N ASP A 101 21.37 -8.32 -1.52
CA ASP A 101 21.09 -9.06 -2.77
C ASP A 101 19.57 -9.42 -2.89
N PHE A 102 18.79 -9.30 -1.80
CA PHE A 102 17.32 -9.38 -1.80
C PHE A 102 16.63 -8.05 -2.07
N GLN A 103 17.36 -6.92 -2.14
CA GLN A 103 16.77 -5.67 -2.63
C GLN A 103 16.29 -5.82 -4.08
N ASP A 104 16.78 -6.85 -4.79
CA ASP A 104 16.35 -7.29 -6.12
C ASP A 104 15.34 -8.46 -6.10
N SER A 105 14.75 -8.85 -4.96
CA SER A 105 13.92 -10.08 -4.91
C SER A 105 12.68 -10.02 -5.81
N PHE A 106 12.17 -8.82 -6.12
CA PHE A 106 11.26 -8.64 -7.24
C PHE A 106 12.03 -8.22 -8.49
N ILE A 107 12.67 -9.19 -9.16
CA ILE A 107 13.18 -8.94 -10.51
C ILE A 107 11.95 -8.77 -11.42
N LEU A 108 11.58 -7.51 -11.67
CA LEU A 108 10.55 -7.16 -12.65
C LEU A 108 10.85 -7.95 -13.93
N SER A 109 9.95 -8.86 -14.27
CA SER A 109 10.06 -9.63 -15.52
C SER A 109 10.18 -8.65 -16.69
N LYS A 110 10.76 -9.10 -17.81
CA LYS A 110 10.80 -8.28 -19.03
C LYS A 110 9.40 -7.76 -19.43
N ALA A 111 8.36 -8.54 -19.13
CA ALA A 111 6.97 -8.15 -19.35
C ALA A 111 6.47 -7.09 -18.37
N HIS A 112 6.88 -7.11 -17.09
CA HIS A 112 6.56 -6.05 -16.14
C HIS A 112 7.26 -4.74 -16.53
N LYS A 113 8.56 -4.79 -16.87
CA LYS A 113 9.34 -3.62 -17.31
C LYS A 113 8.73 -2.95 -18.55
N TYR A 114 8.34 -3.76 -19.54
CA TYR A 114 7.66 -3.26 -20.74
C TYR A 114 6.35 -2.54 -20.41
N ARG A 115 5.52 -3.11 -19.52
CA ARG A 115 4.25 -2.49 -19.11
C ARG A 115 4.46 -1.18 -18.38
N LEU A 116 5.40 -1.17 -17.43
CA LEU A 116 5.74 0.03 -16.68
C LEU A 116 6.15 1.17 -17.63
N GLN A 117 6.94 0.84 -18.66
CA GLN A 117 7.32 1.79 -19.70
C GLN A 117 6.09 2.37 -20.43
N CYS A 118 5.03 1.59 -20.70
CA CYS A 118 3.81 2.10 -21.33
C CYS A 118 3.11 3.20 -20.52
N TYR A 119 3.21 3.19 -19.18
CA TYR A 119 2.60 4.20 -18.32
C TYR A 119 3.38 5.52 -18.27
N TYR A 120 4.70 5.45 -18.42
CA TYR A 120 5.60 6.62 -18.32
C TYR A 120 6.08 7.15 -19.67
N THR A 121 5.84 6.43 -20.77
CA THR A 121 6.12 6.91 -22.11
C THR A 121 5.07 7.95 -22.49
N GLU A 122 5.49 9.10 -23.01
CA GLU A 122 4.52 10.11 -23.47
C GLU A 122 3.57 9.50 -24.51
N PRO A 123 2.25 9.75 -24.39
CA PRO A 123 1.28 9.22 -25.34
C PRO A 123 1.51 9.85 -26.71
N GLY A 124 2.18 9.11 -27.60
CA GLY A 124 2.24 9.41 -29.04
C GLY A 124 0.92 9.06 -29.75
N PHE A 125 1.01 8.73 -31.05
CA PHE A 125 -0.07 8.41 -32.00
C PHE A 125 -0.90 7.15 -31.67
N LEU A 126 -1.12 6.80 -30.39
CA LEU A 126 -1.89 5.60 -29.97
C LEU A 126 -3.36 5.89 -29.66
N ASN A 127 -3.75 7.17 -29.59
CA ASN A 127 -5.14 7.58 -29.33
C ASN A 127 -6.12 7.20 -30.47
N ASP A 128 -5.60 6.82 -31.64
CA ASP A 128 -6.40 6.65 -32.86
C ASP A 128 -6.68 5.17 -33.23
N ILE A 129 -6.17 4.21 -32.46
CA ILE A 129 -6.22 2.78 -32.83
C ILE A 129 -7.54 2.11 -32.44
N PHE A 130 -8.25 2.64 -31.44
CA PHE A 130 -9.43 1.98 -30.87
C PHE A 130 -10.53 2.99 -30.52
N ASP A 131 -11.72 2.80 -31.09
CA ASP A 131 -12.88 3.66 -30.84
C ASP A 131 -13.55 3.29 -29.51
N VAL A 132 -13.16 4.05 -28.48
CA VAL A 132 -13.70 3.99 -27.11
C VAL A 132 -15.22 4.06 -27.17
N GLN A 133 -15.74 5.09 -27.84
CA GLN A 133 -17.16 5.41 -27.89
C GLN A 133 -17.99 4.29 -28.52
N ARG A 134 -17.45 3.61 -29.54
CA ARG A 134 -18.12 2.46 -30.16
C ARG A 134 -18.14 1.22 -29.25
N TYR A 135 -17.07 0.97 -28.49
CA TYR A 135 -17.06 -0.14 -27.51
C TYR A 135 -18.17 0.05 -26.45
N TRP A 136 -18.37 1.29 -26.02
CA TRP A 136 -19.43 1.70 -25.09
C TRP A 136 -20.83 1.54 -25.64
N LYS A 137 -21.07 2.04 -26.85
CA LYS A 137 -22.37 1.93 -27.53
C LYS A 137 -22.82 0.48 -27.69
N LEU A 138 -21.87 -0.44 -27.82
CA LEU A 138 -22.13 -1.88 -27.92
C LEU A 138 -22.25 -2.59 -26.56
N GLN A 139 -22.18 -1.86 -25.44
CA GLN A 139 -22.25 -2.40 -24.08
C GLN A 139 -21.29 -3.56 -23.80
N LYS A 140 -20.17 -3.63 -24.52
CA LYS A 140 -19.22 -4.76 -24.43
C LYS A 140 -18.57 -4.91 -23.05
N TYR A 141 -18.58 -3.85 -22.23
CA TYR A 141 -18.10 -3.86 -20.86
C TYR A 141 -19.00 -4.63 -19.88
N LEU A 142 -20.28 -4.87 -20.22
CA LEU A 142 -21.20 -5.70 -19.42
C LEU A 142 -20.94 -7.20 -19.60
N GLN A 143 -20.15 -7.58 -20.61
CA GLN A 143 -19.82 -8.98 -20.83
C GLN A 143 -18.82 -9.43 -19.77
N ALA A 144 -19.06 -10.63 -19.24
CA ALA A 144 -18.13 -11.25 -18.29
C ALA A 144 -16.75 -11.40 -18.94
N ASN A 145 -15.78 -10.68 -18.41
CA ASN A 145 -14.41 -10.73 -18.91
C ASN A 145 -13.59 -11.69 -18.05
N GLN A 146 -13.42 -12.92 -18.55
CA GLN A 146 -12.61 -13.96 -17.90
C GLN A 146 -11.14 -13.55 -17.72
N TRP A 147 -10.68 -12.52 -18.44
CA TRP A 147 -9.31 -12.03 -18.40
C TRP A 147 -9.12 -10.86 -17.44
N LEU A 148 -10.21 -10.33 -16.85
CA LEU A 148 -10.14 -9.16 -15.99
C LEU A 148 -9.19 -9.39 -14.81
N GLU A 149 -9.34 -10.50 -14.10
CA GLU A 149 -8.53 -10.80 -12.93
C GLU A 149 -7.04 -10.96 -13.29
N VAL A 150 -6.75 -11.72 -14.35
CA VAL A 150 -5.39 -11.94 -14.86
C VAL A 150 -4.76 -10.63 -15.36
N TRP A 151 -5.54 -9.79 -16.03
CA TRP A 151 -5.11 -8.48 -16.49
C TRP A 151 -4.83 -7.56 -15.30
N LEU A 152 -5.76 -7.46 -14.37
CA LEU A 152 -5.67 -6.56 -13.21
C LEU A 152 -4.50 -6.93 -12.32
N LYS A 153 -4.33 -8.22 -12.00
CA LYS A 153 -3.18 -8.73 -11.23
C LYS A 153 -1.86 -8.26 -11.82
N ARG A 154 -1.73 -8.38 -13.13
CA ARG A 154 -0.52 -8.04 -13.87
C ARG A 154 -0.25 -6.54 -13.97
N GLU A 155 -1.30 -5.72 -14.09
CA GLU A 155 -1.14 -4.25 -14.05
C GLU A 155 -0.82 -3.78 -12.62
N LEU A 156 -1.45 -4.35 -11.58
CA LEU A 156 -1.11 -4.08 -10.18
C LEU A 156 0.34 -4.47 -9.86
N GLN A 157 0.79 -5.64 -10.31
CA GLN A 157 2.19 -6.07 -10.17
C GLN A 157 3.17 -5.14 -10.87
N ALA A 158 2.80 -4.58 -12.03
CA ALA A 158 3.64 -3.62 -12.74
C ALA A 158 3.70 -2.26 -12.02
N LEU A 159 2.55 -1.72 -11.59
CA LEU A 159 2.44 -0.39 -10.99
C LEU A 159 2.95 -0.32 -9.55
N ILE A 160 2.61 -1.33 -8.74
CA ILE A 160 2.97 -1.40 -7.31
C ILE A 160 4.37 -1.99 -7.13
N GLN A 161 4.87 -2.72 -8.13
CA GLN A 161 6.19 -3.39 -8.10
C GLN A 161 6.31 -4.42 -6.96
N GLU A 162 5.19 -5.06 -6.61
CA GLU A 162 5.10 -6.12 -5.61
C GLU A 162 4.62 -7.42 -6.26
N GLU A 163 5.08 -8.57 -5.77
CA GLU A 163 4.69 -9.89 -6.30
C GLU A 163 3.28 -10.27 -5.84
N ASP A 164 3.04 -10.11 -4.54
CA ASP A 164 1.76 -10.40 -3.91
C ASP A 164 0.86 -9.17 -3.95
N VAL A 165 -0.12 -9.21 -4.85
CA VAL A 165 -1.15 -8.18 -5.00
C VAL A 165 -2.54 -8.72 -4.71
N ASP A 166 -2.65 -9.94 -4.17
CA ASP A 166 -3.92 -10.68 -4.15
C ASP A 166 -4.98 -10.00 -3.29
N ILE A 167 -4.58 -9.40 -2.17
CA ILE A 167 -5.48 -8.63 -1.29
C ILE A 167 -6.03 -7.40 -2.03
N ILE A 168 -5.15 -6.65 -2.68
CA ILE A 168 -5.52 -5.43 -3.43
C ILE A 168 -6.42 -5.84 -4.59
N MET A 169 -5.99 -6.82 -5.38
CA MET A 169 -6.76 -7.38 -6.50
C MET A 169 -8.15 -7.82 -6.06
N HIS A 170 -8.28 -8.58 -4.96
CA HIS A 170 -9.56 -9.04 -4.45
C HIS A 170 -10.47 -7.87 -4.08
N HIS A 171 -9.92 -6.84 -3.44
CA HIS A 171 -10.66 -5.63 -3.13
C HIS A 171 -11.16 -4.92 -4.41
N PHE A 172 -10.28 -4.72 -5.39
CA PHE A 172 -10.65 -4.09 -6.67
C PHE A 172 -11.71 -4.88 -7.43
N VAL A 173 -11.57 -6.20 -7.57
CA VAL A 173 -12.57 -7.06 -8.20
C VAL A 173 -13.90 -6.99 -7.44
N GLY A 174 -13.86 -6.99 -6.10
CA GLY A 174 -15.03 -6.80 -5.25
C GLY A 174 -15.73 -5.46 -5.49
N LEU A 175 -14.97 -4.36 -5.58
CA LEU A 175 -15.49 -3.03 -5.92
C LEU A 175 -16.13 -3.01 -7.30
N ILE A 176 -15.45 -3.56 -8.31
CA ILE A 176 -15.93 -3.64 -9.69
C ILE A 176 -17.24 -4.43 -9.75
N ASN A 177 -17.29 -5.61 -9.13
CA ASN A 177 -18.49 -6.46 -9.10
C ASN A 177 -19.65 -5.81 -8.32
N SER A 178 -19.36 -5.17 -7.18
CA SER A 178 -20.37 -4.42 -6.42
C SER A 178 -20.89 -3.23 -7.22
N PHE A 179 -20.01 -2.54 -7.94
CA PHE A 179 -20.37 -1.41 -8.80
C PHE A 179 -21.29 -1.86 -9.94
N PHE A 180 -20.95 -2.94 -10.65
CA PHE A 180 -21.79 -3.52 -11.71
C PHE A 180 -23.16 -4.02 -11.22
N ARG A 181 -23.26 -4.48 -9.98
CA ARG A 181 -24.55 -4.90 -9.40
C ARG A 181 -25.45 -3.72 -9.00
N ARG A 182 -24.88 -2.54 -8.74
CA ARG A 182 -25.60 -1.40 -8.16
C ARG A 182 -26.04 -0.33 -9.17
N TYR A 183 -25.45 -0.28 -10.36
CA TYR A 183 -25.71 0.82 -11.29
C TYR A 183 -25.95 0.39 -12.73
N ASP A 184 -27.10 0.83 -13.24
CA ASP A 184 -27.43 1.01 -14.64
C ASP A 184 -27.38 2.53 -14.91
N ASN A 185 -26.33 3.00 -15.62
CA ASN A 185 -26.15 4.36 -16.16
C ASN A 185 -25.97 5.55 -15.19
N ARG A 186 -24.72 6.00 -14.94
CA ARG A 186 -24.30 7.45 -14.94
C ARG A 186 -22.85 7.80 -14.52
N LEU A 187 -22.01 6.89 -14.00
CA LEU A 187 -20.62 7.22 -13.58
C LEU A 187 -19.51 6.56 -14.45
N LEU A 188 -19.85 6.08 -15.63
CA LEU A 188 -18.99 5.21 -16.46
C LEU A 188 -17.86 5.92 -17.22
N SER A 189 -17.81 7.25 -17.28
CA SER A 189 -16.87 7.94 -18.18
C SER A 189 -15.40 7.84 -17.76
N GLU A 190 -15.08 7.82 -16.46
CA GLU A 190 -13.69 7.92 -15.98
C GLU A 190 -13.05 6.57 -15.64
N ILE A 191 -13.75 5.69 -14.92
CA ILE A 191 -13.21 4.39 -14.48
C ILE A 191 -12.85 3.49 -15.67
N CYS A 192 -13.57 3.64 -16.76
CA CYS A 192 -13.44 2.74 -17.90
C CYS A 192 -12.56 3.28 -19.02
N PHE A 193 -12.14 4.55 -18.97
CA PHE A 193 -11.06 5.05 -19.84
C PHE A 193 -9.75 4.29 -19.53
N LEU A 194 -9.50 4.00 -18.24
CA LEU A 194 -8.37 3.19 -17.78
C LEU A 194 -8.46 1.71 -18.20
N PHE A 195 -9.65 1.11 -18.14
CA PHE A 195 -9.87 -0.25 -18.68
C PHE A 195 -9.62 -0.29 -20.19
N PHE A 196 -10.00 0.75 -20.91
CA PHE A 196 -10.02 0.76 -22.37
C PHE A 196 -8.65 0.97 -23.01
N VAL A 197 -7.86 1.93 -22.53
CA VAL A 197 -6.54 2.27 -23.10
C VAL A 197 -5.57 1.09 -23.00
N PHE A 198 -5.62 0.33 -21.91
CA PHE A 198 -4.67 -0.75 -21.64
C PHE A 198 -5.13 -2.14 -22.10
N PHE A 199 -6.44 -2.41 -22.20
CA PHE A 199 -6.93 -3.67 -22.78
C PHE A 199 -6.72 -3.71 -24.30
N SER A 200 -6.77 -2.55 -24.97
CA SER A 200 -6.62 -2.43 -26.43
C SER A 200 -5.17 -2.41 -26.93
N SER A 201 -4.18 -2.13 -26.06
CA SER A 201 -2.75 -2.22 -26.42
C SER A 201 -2.24 -3.66 -26.58
N LYS A 202 -3.09 -4.69 -26.42
CA LYS A 202 -2.75 -6.08 -26.74
C LYS A 202 -3.89 -6.80 -27.47
N LYS A 203 -4.08 -6.42 -28.73
CA LYS A 203 -4.11 -7.39 -29.83
C LYS A 203 -2.95 -7.12 -30.77
#